data_AF-A0A942PX09-F1
#
_entry.id   AF-A0A942PX09-F1
#
_cell.length_a   1.000
_cell.length_b   1.000
_cell.length_c   1.000
_cell.angle_alpha   90.00
_cell.angle_beta   90.00
_cell.angle_gamma   90.00
#
_symmetry.space_group_name_H-M   'P 1'
#
loop_
_entity.id
_entity.type
_entity.pdbx_description
1 polymer ?
#
loop_
_entity_poly.entity_id
_entity_poly.type
_entity_poly.pdbx_seq_one_letter_code
_entity_poly.pdbx_strand_id
1 'polypeptide(L)'
;MIKIQHLKIFVLAVIAAFFSLVTLNNIVDYETNHWCVQSTLAMESVQASNVVWRAIQSPWVITSAYILIILVEATIALLCWLSVILMLLKRGGKRLGLLSLTLAFGLFMLGFVVIAGEWFYMWQHSALADMQQKAAVFAVVMLNSMLFVAYEEP
;
A
#
# COMPACT_ATOMS: atom_id res chain seq x y z
N MET A 1 8.30 25.33 -21.47
CA MET A 1 9.04 25.23 -20.19
C MET A 1 8.29 24.29 -19.25
N ILE A 2 8.95 23.23 -18.76
CA ILE A 2 8.39 22.33 -17.75
C ILE A 2 8.45 23.05 -16.40
N LYS A 3 7.31 23.15 -15.70
CA LYS A 3 7.25 23.69 -14.32
C LYS A 3 7.25 22.54 -13.31
N ILE A 4 7.76 22.76 -12.09
CA ILE A 4 7.77 21.77 -10.99
C ILE A 4 6.37 21.18 -10.72
N GLN A 5 5.30 21.96 -10.89
CA GLN A 5 3.94 21.45 -10.80
C GLN A 5 3.67 20.26 -11.75
N HIS A 6 4.21 20.26 -12.97
CA HIS A 6 4.05 19.15 -13.90
C HIS A 6 4.80 17.90 -13.43
N LEU A 7 5.94 18.07 -12.76
CA LEU A 7 6.70 16.96 -12.18
C LEU A 7 5.92 16.31 -11.02
N LYS A 8 5.27 17.13 -10.17
CA LYS A 8 4.38 16.63 -9.11
C LYS A 8 3.19 15.86 -9.65
N ILE A 9 2.57 16.36 -10.72
CA ILE A 9 1.49 15.67 -11.42
C ILE A 9 1.99 14.33 -11.98
N PHE A 10 3.17 14.31 -12.60
CA PHE A 10 3.76 13.08 -13.14
C PHE A 10 4.00 12.04 -12.05
N VAL A 11 4.59 12.42 -10.92
CA VAL A 11 4.79 11.51 -9.77
C VAL A 11 3.46 10.92 -9.29
N LEU A 12 2.43 11.75 -9.12
CA LEU A 12 1.10 11.28 -8.71
C LEU A 12 0.47 10.35 -9.76
N ALA A 13 0.68 10.60 -11.06
CA ALA A 13 0.17 9.76 -12.13
C ALA A 13 0.86 8.38 -12.17
N VAL A 14 2.18 8.32 -11.95
CA VAL A 14 2.93 7.06 -11.83
C VAL A 14 2.41 6.25 -10.64
N ILE A 15 2.20 6.90 -9.49
CA ILE A 15 1.65 6.23 -8.30
C ILE A 15 0.21 5.79 -8.52
N ALA A 16 -0.61 6.58 -9.22
CA ALA A 16 -1.96 6.20 -9.61
C ALA A 16 -1.97 4.93 -10.48
N ALA A 17 -1.10 4.88 -11.49
CA ALA A 17 -0.95 3.72 -12.37
C ALA A 17 -0.47 2.48 -11.60
N PHE A 18 0.53 2.64 -10.71
CA PHE A 18 1.01 1.58 -9.84
C PHE A 18 -0.12 0.98 -8.99
N PHE A 19 -0.86 1.79 -8.24
CA PHE A 19 -1.97 1.29 -7.41
C PHE A 19 -3.13 0.73 -8.23
N SER A 20 -3.37 1.23 -9.45
CA SER A 20 -4.36 0.66 -10.36
C SER A 20 -3.98 -0.77 -10.77
N LEU A 21 -2.70 -1.00 -11.09
CA LEU A 21 -2.19 -2.32 -11.44
C LEU A 21 -2.17 -3.27 -10.23
N VAL A 22 -1.76 -2.79 -9.05
CA VAL A 22 -1.79 -3.58 -7.81
C VAL A 22 -3.22 -4.03 -7.50
N THR A 23 -4.18 -3.09 -7.52
CA THR A 23 -5.60 -3.39 -7.30
C THR A 23 -6.11 -4.42 -8.32
N LEU A 24 -5.80 -4.23 -9.60
CA LEU A 24 -6.22 -5.15 -10.67
C LEU A 24 -5.61 -6.55 -10.46
N ASN A 25 -4.33 -6.62 -10.11
CA ASN A 25 -3.66 -7.88 -9.86
C ASN A 25 -4.27 -8.64 -8.66
N ASN A 26 -4.59 -7.93 -7.58
CA ASN A 26 -5.23 -8.53 -6.42
C ASN A 26 -6.67 -9.01 -6.70
N ILE A 27 -7.34 -8.46 -7.72
CA ILE A 27 -8.66 -8.93 -8.16
C ILE A 27 -8.55 -10.12 -9.12
N VAL A 28 -7.63 -10.07 -10.09
CA VAL A 28 -7.51 -11.07 -11.15
C VAL A 28 -6.76 -12.32 -10.68
N ASP A 29 -5.69 -12.15 -9.91
CA ASP A 29 -4.93 -13.22 -9.26
C ASP A 29 -5.28 -13.29 -7.76
N TYR A 30 -6.57 -13.48 -7.49
CA TYR A 30 -7.13 -13.40 -6.14
C TYR A 30 -6.54 -14.44 -5.19
N GLU A 31 -6.50 -15.71 -5.61
CA GLU A 31 -6.11 -16.83 -4.75
C GLU A 31 -4.65 -16.73 -4.29
N THR A 32 -3.74 -16.36 -5.20
CA THR A 32 -2.31 -16.21 -4.89
C THR A 32 -2.09 -15.14 -3.82
N ASN A 33 -2.76 -14.00 -3.95
CA ASN A 33 -2.59 -12.87 -3.04
C ASN A 33 -3.39 -13.05 -1.74
N HIS A 34 -4.56 -13.71 -1.78
CA HIS A 34 -5.30 -14.14 -0.59
C HIS A 34 -4.47 -15.13 0.24
N TRP A 35 -3.79 -16.09 -0.41
CA TRP A 35 -2.89 -17.02 0.26
C TRP A 35 -1.79 -16.30 1.06
N CYS A 36 -1.18 -15.24 0.51
CA CYS A 36 -0.20 -14.45 1.25
C CYS A 36 -0.76 -13.87 2.56
N VAL A 37 -1.99 -13.33 2.53
CA VAL A 37 -2.67 -12.81 3.73
C VAL A 37 -3.01 -13.93 4.70
N GLN A 38 -3.53 -15.06 4.19
CA GLN A 38 -3.84 -16.23 5.00
C GLN A 38 -2.61 -16.77 5.73
N SER A 39 -1.53 -17.07 5.00
CA SER A 39 -0.30 -17.62 5.57
C SER A 39 0.35 -16.67 6.58
N THR A 40 0.24 -15.37 6.35
CA THR A 40 0.68 -14.34 7.31
C THR A 40 -0.16 -14.37 8.59
N LEU A 41 -1.49 -14.22 8.48
CA LEU A 41 -2.39 -14.13 9.63
C LEU A 41 -2.45 -15.43 10.43
N ALA A 42 -2.37 -16.57 9.75
CA ALA A 42 -2.33 -17.89 10.38
C ALA A 42 -0.94 -18.23 10.97
N MET A 43 0.07 -17.39 10.73
CA MET A 43 1.44 -17.56 11.22
C MET A 43 2.05 -18.93 10.85
N GLU A 44 1.78 -19.42 9.64
CA GLU A 44 2.04 -20.83 9.25
C GLU A 44 3.50 -21.26 9.36
N SER A 45 4.45 -20.36 9.11
CA SER A 45 5.89 -20.65 9.17
C SER A 45 6.55 -20.29 10.50
N VAL A 46 5.80 -19.77 11.48
CA VAL A 46 6.37 -19.27 12.74
C VAL A 46 6.61 -20.43 13.70
N GLN A 47 7.89 -20.70 13.97
CA GLN A 47 8.32 -21.85 14.79
C GLN A 47 8.26 -21.58 16.30
N ALA A 48 8.15 -20.32 16.73
CA ALA A 48 8.17 -19.93 18.13
C ALA A 48 6.79 -20.11 18.81
N SER A 49 6.69 -21.06 19.75
CA SER A 49 5.42 -21.44 20.41
C SER A 49 4.80 -20.34 21.28
N ASN A 50 5.59 -19.37 21.74
CA ASN A 50 5.13 -18.31 22.65
C ASN A 50 4.43 -17.14 21.94
N VAL A 51 4.42 -17.09 20.61
CA VAL A 51 3.81 -15.99 19.85
C VAL A 51 2.62 -16.43 18.99
N VAL A 52 2.46 -17.73 18.72
CA VAL A 52 1.39 -18.25 17.84
C VAL A 52 -0.02 -18.11 18.42
N TRP A 53 -0.16 -17.72 19.71
CA TRP A 53 -1.46 -17.46 20.32
C TRP A 53 -2.25 -16.33 19.65
N ARG A 54 -1.57 -15.44 18.91
CA ARG A 54 -2.18 -14.35 18.15
C ARG A 54 -2.53 -14.71 16.70
N ALA A 55 -2.30 -15.96 16.28
CA ALA A 55 -2.65 -16.44 14.94
C ALA A 55 -4.16 -16.38 14.71
N ILE A 56 -4.57 -15.99 13.50
CA ILE A 56 -5.96 -15.87 13.08
C ILE A 56 -6.23 -16.91 12.01
N GLN A 57 -7.12 -17.86 12.30
CA GLN A 57 -7.50 -18.94 11.38
C GLN A 57 -8.93 -18.80 10.82
N SER A 58 -9.69 -17.81 11.29
CA SER A 58 -11.08 -17.60 10.85
C SER A 58 -11.10 -17.15 9.38
N PRO A 59 -11.68 -17.95 8.45
CA PRO A 59 -11.70 -17.60 7.03
C PRO A 59 -12.37 -16.25 6.78
N TRP A 60 -13.45 -15.95 7.51
CA TRP A 60 -14.16 -14.67 7.40
C TRP A 60 -13.28 -13.47 7.74
N VAL A 61 -12.42 -13.58 8.75
CA VAL A 61 -11.51 -12.49 9.15
C VAL A 61 -10.42 -12.31 8.10
N ILE A 62 -9.84 -13.41 7.61
CA ILE A 62 -8.79 -13.39 6.57
C ILE A 62 -9.34 -12.77 5.29
N THR A 63 -10.48 -13.25 4.80
CA THR A 63 -11.11 -12.71 3.58
C THR A 63 -11.50 -11.24 3.75
N SER A 64 -12.01 -10.84 4.92
CA SER A 64 -12.34 -9.44 5.19
C SER A 64 -11.09 -8.55 5.19
N ALA A 65 -9.99 -9.01 5.79
CA ALA A 65 -8.71 -8.30 5.80
C ALA A 65 -8.16 -8.13 4.38
N TYR A 66 -8.23 -9.18 3.56
CA TYR A 66 -7.77 -9.12 2.18
C TYR A 66 -8.64 -8.18 1.32
N ILE A 67 -9.97 -8.25 1.44
CA ILE A 67 -10.87 -7.31 0.76
C ILE A 67 -10.60 -5.87 1.20
N LEU A 68 -10.33 -5.63 2.49
CA LEU A 68 -9.98 -4.29 2.99
C LEU A 68 -8.71 -3.75 2.33
N ILE A 69 -7.68 -4.58 2.14
CA ILE A 69 -6.45 -4.20 1.43
C ILE A 69 -6.79 -3.74 0.01
N ILE A 70 -7.56 -4.53 -0.75
CA ILE A 70 -7.97 -4.20 -2.12
C ILE A 70 -8.76 -2.87 -2.16
N LEU A 71 -9.69 -2.67 -1.22
CA LEU A 71 -10.48 -1.44 -1.16
C LEU A 71 -9.61 -0.21 -0.86
N VAL A 72 -8.61 -0.35 0.00
CA VAL A 72 -7.65 0.73 0.29
C VAL A 72 -6.79 1.04 -0.93
N GLU A 73 -6.26 0.03 -1.62
CA GLU A 73 -5.49 0.19 -2.85
C GLU A 73 -6.30 0.89 -3.96
N ALA A 74 -7.55 0.45 -4.16
CA ALA A 74 -8.47 1.06 -5.11
C ALA A 74 -8.75 2.52 -4.75
N THR A 75 -8.97 2.81 -3.47
CA THR A 75 -9.19 4.17 -2.97
C THR A 75 -7.97 5.06 -3.22
N ILE A 76 -6.76 4.55 -2.97
CA ILE A 76 -5.52 5.27 -3.26
C ILE A 76 -5.40 5.59 -4.75
N ALA A 77 -5.64 4.61 -5.63
CA ALA A 77 -5.61 4.79 -7.08
C ALA A 77 -6.59 5.89 -7.53
N LEU A 78 -7.84 5.82 -7.07
CA LEU A 78 -8.89 6.78 -7.40
C LEU A 78 -8.55 8.20 -6.93
N LEU A 79 -8.08 8.36 -5.69
CA LEU A 79 -7.69 9.65 -5.15
C LEU A 79 -6.47 10.24 -5.88
N CYS A 80 -5.48 9.42 -6.23
CA CYS A 80 -4.34 9.85 -7.05
C CYS A 80 -4.79 10.33 -8.44
N TRP A 81 -5.63 9.56 -9.14
CA TRP A 81 -6.15 9.97 -10.45
C TRP A 81 -6.97 11.25 -10.38
N LEU A 82 -7.84 11.38 -9.37
CA LEU A 82 -8.62 12.60 -9.16
C LEU A 82 -7.71 13.79 -8.87
N SER A 83 -6.65 13.62 -8.07
CA SER A 83 -5.63 14.65 -7.85
C SER A 83 -4.96 15.07 -9.16
N VAL A 84 -4.52 14.11 -9.98
CA VAL A 84 -3.89 14.37 -11.29
C VAL A 84 -4.81 15.19 -12.19
N ILE A 85 -6.07 14.77 -12.33
CA ILE A 85 -7.07 15.44 -13.17
C ILE A 85 -7.32 16.87 -12.68
N LEU A 86 -7.56 17.07 -11.38
CA LEU A 86 -7.82 18.40 -10.83
C LEU A 86 -6.62 19.33 -10.96
N MET A 87 -5.40 18.82 -10.79
CA MET A 87 -4.17 19.61 -10.93
C MET A 87 -3.92 20.01 -12.39
N LEU A 88 -4.18 19.12 -13.36
CA LEU A 88 -4.12 19.43 -14.79
C LEU A 88 -5.17 20.47 -15.22
N LEU A 89 -6.38 20.37 -14.66
CA LEU A 89 -7.45 21.33 -14.90
C LEU A 89 -7.27 22.65 -14.13
N LYS A 90 -6.21 22.79 -13.33
CA LYS A 90 -5.95 23.95 -12.45
C LYS A 90 -7.09 24.22 -11.45
N ARG A 91 -7.76 23.16 -10.99
CA ARG A 91 -8.88 23.19 -10.01
C ARG A 91 -8.47 22.74 -8.61
N GLY A 92 -7.18 22.83 -8.28
CA GLY A 92 -6.63 22.31 -7.03
C GLY A 92 -6.21 20.84 -7.18
N GLY A 93 -6.49 20.00 -6.19
CA GLY A 93 -6.16 18.57 -6.21
C GLY A 93 -4.97 18.16 -5.34
N LYS A 94 -4.01 19.06 -5.07
CA LYS A 94 -2.81 18.78 -4.24
C LYS A 94 -3.14 18.06 -2.91
N ARG A 95 -4.20 18.49 -2.21
CA ARG A 95 -4.64 17.87 -0.95
C ARG A 95 -5.09 16.42 -1.10
N LEU A 96 -5.76 16.08 -2.22
CA LEU A 96 -6.15 14.69 -2.50
C LEU A 96 -4.93 13.83 -2.80
N GLY A 97 -3.95 14.37 -3.53
CA GLY A 97 -2.67 13.68 -3.75
C GLY A 97 -1.89 13.44 -2.47
N LEU A 98 -1.89 14.39 -1.52
CA LEU A 98 -1.28 14.19 -0.21
C LEU A 98 -2.04 13.15 0.64
N LEU A 99 -3.38 13.17 0.60
CA LEU A 99 -4.21 12.19 1.28
C LEU A 99 -3.97 10.77 0.74
N SER A 100 -3.92 10.60 -0.59
CA SER A 100 -3.67 9.29 -1.19
C SER A 100 -2.27 8.77 -0.87
N LEU A 101 -1.24 9.64 -0.86
CA LEU A 101 0.11 9.26 -0.46
C LEU A 101 0.20 8.91 1.03
N THR A 102 -0.58 9.58 1.88
CA THR A 102 -0.68 9.25 3.32
C THR A 102 -1.31 7.87 3.51
N LEU A 103 -2.40 7.57 2.79
CA LEU A 103 -3.03 6.26 2.80
C LEU A 103 -2.08 5.17 2.28
N ALA A 104 -1.35 5.44 1.20
CA ALA A 104 -0.36 4.53 0.63
C ALA A 104 0.79 4.24 1.60
N PHE A 105 1.32 5.27 2.26
CA PHE A 105 2.29 5.11 3.32
C PHE A 105 1.73 4.25 4.46
N GLY A 106 0.50 4.53 4.90
CA GLY A 106 -0.17 3.73 5.93
C GLY A 106 -0.34 2.26 5.54
N LEU A 107 -0.79 1.98 4.32
CA LEU A 107 -0.94 0.61 3.82
C LEU A 107 0.39 -0.16 3.93
N PHE A 108 1.47 0.39 3.40
CA PHE A 108 2.76 -0.31 3.39
C PHE A 108 3.44 -0.32 4.77
N MET A 109 3.50 0.82 5.45
CA MET A 109 4.19 0.91 6.74
C MET A 109 3.40 0.27 7.87
N LEU A 110 2.14 0.64 8.05
CA LEU A 110 1.31 0.09 9.14
C LEU A 110 0.84 -1.32 8.81
N GLY A 111 0.28 -1.54 7.62
CA GLY A 111 -0.26 -2.84 7.23
C GLY A 111 0.81 -3.92 7.07
N PHE A 112 1.78 -3.69 6.19
CA PHE A 112 2.75 -4.73 5.84
C PHE A 112 3.99 -4.78 6.73
N VAL A 113 4.56 -3.63 7.11
CA VAL A 113 5.77 -3.63 7.96
C VAL A 113 5.42 -3.87 9.43
N VAL A 114 4.52 -3.07 10.01
CA VAL A 114 4.20 -3.15 11.44
C VAL A 114 3.28 -4.35 11.75
N ILE A 115 2.14 -4.48 11.08
CA ILE A 115 1.18 -5.53 11.41
C ILE A 115 1.65 -6.88 10.85
N ALA A 116 1.83 -7.03 9.53
CA ALA A 116 2.25 -8.31 8.96
C ALA A 116 3.67 -8.71 9.39
N GLY A 117 4.63 -7.77 9.28
CA GLY A 117 6.03 -8.02 9.65
C GLY A 117 6.24 -8.25 11.14
N GLU A 118 5.95 -7.26 11.99
CA GLU A 118 6.28 -7.34 13.42
C GLU A 118 5.22 -8.09 14.25
N TRP A 119 3.93 -7.90 13.97
CA TRP A 119 2.88 -8.61 14.71
C TRP A 119 2.62 -10.03 14.20
N PHE A 120 2.82 -10.36 12.92
CA PHE A 120 2.60 -11.72 12.41
C PHE A 120 3.87 -12.46 12.00
N TYR A 121 5.04 -11.82 12.11
CA TYR A 121 6.34 -12.42 11.77
C TYR A 121 6.42 -12.88 10.31
N MET A 122 5.84 -12.10 9.39
CA MET A 122 5.87 -12.39 7.94
C MET A 122 7.29 -12.61 7.40
N TRP A 123 8.29 -11.93 7.95
CA TRP A 123 9.71 -12.13 7.60
C TRP A 123 10.24 -13.54 7.87
N GLN A 124 9.61 -14.35 8.73
CA GLN A 124 10.02 -15.74 8.94
C GLN A 124 9.55 -16.67 7.80
N HIS A 125 8.55 -16.25 7.03
CA HIS A 125 8.07 -17.04 5.90
C HIS A 125 8.96 -16.79 4.69
N SER A 126 9.72 -17.80 4.26
CA SER A 126 10.71 -17.64 3.17
C SER A 126 10.11 -17.09 1.88
N ALA A 127 8.89 -17.51 1.52
CA ALA A 127 8.19 -17.00 0.34
C ALA A 127 7.65 -15.55 0.50
N LEU A 128 7.48 -15.04 1.72
CA LEU A 128 6.90 -13.72 1.99
C LEU A 128 7.93 -12.70 2.53
N ALA A 129 9.14 -13.14 2.88
CA ALA A 129 10.17 -12.27 3.44
C ALA A 129 10.54 -11.10 2.50
N ASP A 130 10.65 -11.37 1.20
CA ASP A 130 10.90 -10.34 0.18
C ASP A 130 9.73 -9.33 0.06
N MET A 131 8.50 -9.78 0.33
CA MET A 131 7.32 -8.91 0.32
C MET A 131 7.41 -7.86 1.44
N GLN A 132 7.89 -8.22 2.63
CA GLN A 132 8.10 -7.26 3.73
C GLN A 132 9.14 -6.21 3.36
N GLN A 133 10.26 -6.63 2.75
CA GLN A 133 11.31 -5.71 2.34
C GLN A 133 10.81 -4.74 1.25
N LYS A 134 10.08 -5.24 0.26
CA LYS A 134 9.43 -4.41 -0.77
C LYS A 134 8.45 -3.42 -0.16
N ALA A 135 7.64 -3.83 0.81
CA ALA A 135 6.72 -2.93 1.51
C ALA A 135 7.46 -1.78 2.21
N ALA A 136 8.59 -2.05 2.88
CA ALA A 136 9.40 -1.01 3.49
C ALA A 136 9.94 -0.01 2.44
N VAL A 137 10.41 -0.50 1.30
CA VAL A 137 10.85 0.36 0.17
C VAL A 137 9.69 1.21 -0.34
N PHE A 138 8.51 0.62 -0.56
CA PHE A 138 7.34 1.37 -1.02
C PHE A 138 6.90 2.43 -0.02
N ALA A 139 6.91 2.14 1.29
CA ALA A 139 6.64 3.13 2.32
C ALA A 139 7.58 4.34 2.22
N VAL A 140 8.89 4.10 2.04
CA VAL A 140 9.88 5.17 1.84
C VAL A 140 9.60 5.97 0.57
N VAL A 141 9.28 5.30 -0.54
CA VAL A 141 8.91 5.97 -1.81
C VAL A 141 7.66 6.83 -1.62
N MET A 142 6.62 6.35 -0.93
CA MET A 142 5.40 7.12 -0.68
C MET A 142 5.67 8.34 0.21
N LEU A 143 6.48 8.18 1.26
CA LEU A 143 6.87 9.30 2.14
C LEU A 143 7.66 10.36 1.37
N ASN A 144 8.66 9.97 0.57
CA ASN A 144 9.43 10.91 -0.24
C ASN A 144 8.56 11.62 -1.30
N SER A 145 7.66 10.88 -1.94
CA SER A 145 6.69 11.44 -2.89
C SER A 145 5.78 12.46 -2.21
N MET A 146 5.35 12.18 -0.98
CA MET A 146 4.52 13.09 -0.17
C MET A 146 5.29 14.37 0.15
N LEU A 147 6.54 14.26 0.61
CA LEU A 147 7.41 15.41 0.89
C LEU A 147 7.61 16.27 -0.36
N PHE A 148 7.90 15.64 -1.51
CA PHE A 148 8.06 16.34 -2.78
C PHE A 148 6.78 17.06 -3.22
N VAL A 149 5.63 16.41 -3.14
CA VAL A 149 4.34 17.02 -3.50
C VAL A 149 4.01 18.17 -2.55
N ALA A 150 4.25 18.00 -1.24
CA ALA A 150 3.97 18.96 -0.19
C ALA A 150 4.80 20.24 -0.31
N TYR A 151 6.09 20.13 -0.66
CA TYR A 151 7.04 21.23 -0.76
C TYR A 151 6.46 22.44 -1.50
N GLU A 152 6.49 23.61 -0.88
CA GLU A 152 6.08 24.87 -1.51
C GLU A 152 7.33 25.65 -1.89
N GLU A 153 7.37 26.14 -3.13
CA GLU A 153 8.46 27.03 -3.54
C GLU A 153 8.27 28.39 -2.81
N PRO A 154 9.36 28.97 -2.29
CA PRO A 154 9.33 30.31 -1.73
C PRO A 154 9.02 31.40 -2.77
#